data_AF-A0A2M8D2N3-F1
#
_entry.id   AF-A0A2M8D2N3-F1
#
_cell.length_a   1.000
_cell.length_b   1.000
_cell.length_c   1.000
_cell.angle_alpha   90.00
_cell.angle_beta   90.00
_cell.angle_gamma   90.00
#
_symmetry.space_group_name_H-M   'P 1'
#
loop_
_entity.id
_entity.type
_entity.pdbx_description
1 polymer ?
#
loop_
_entity_poly.entity_id
_entity_poly.type
_entity_poly.pdbx_seq_one_letter_code
_entity_poly.pdbx_strand_id
1 'polypeptide(L)'
;MNPDVVFSNSGIEEPDCVFLTGRSPDNAIWYITRHEPESSFVEMTKITPNVTACRLTIQLHPWVSGSTATITYTHMSLGPEGDASIDAFTEDYYIRFMRDWEAQINHYLSHGSILHQ
;
A
#
# COMPACT_ATOMS: atom_id res chain seq x y z
N MET A 1 7.59 6.94 -2.24
CA MET A 1 7.91 6.93 -3.69
C MET A 1 6.71 7.53 -4.40
N ASN A 2 6.92 8.45 -5.35
CA ASN A 2 5.82 8.97 -6.15
C ASN A 2 5.41 7.93 -7.20
N PRO A 3 4.11 7.79 -7.52
CA PRO A 3 3.69 6.96 -8.64
C PRO A 3 4.29 7.50 -9.95
N ASP A 4 4.66 6.60 -10.85
CA ASP A 4 5.17 6.97 -12.17
C ASP A 4 4.04 7.49 -13.07
N VAL A 5 2.85 6.87 -12.92
CA VAL A 5 1.64 7.20 -13.66
C VAL A 5 0.43 7.03 -12.73
N VAL A 6 -0.54 7.94 -12.85
CA VAL A 6 -1.83 7.88 -12.15
C VAL A 6 -2.95 8.04 -13.18
N PHE A 7 -3.93 7.14 -13.11
CA PHE A 7 -5.15 7.15 -13.90
C PHE A 7 -6.32 7.34 -12.93
N SER A 8 -6.84 8.57 -12.87
CA SER A 8 -7.95 8.99 -12.00
C SER A 8 -8.82 10.00 -12.75
N ASN A 9 -10.12 9.97 -12.48
CA ASN A 9 -11.07 10.96 -12.99
C ASN A 9 -11.11 12.21 -12.11
N SER A 10 -10.94 12.05 -10.79
CA SER A 10 -11.08 13.16 -9.83
C SER A 10 -9.76 13.87 -9.49
N GLY A 11 -8.62 13.21 -9.73
CA GLY A 11 -7.30 13.65 -9.32
C GLY A 11 -6.94 13.32 -7.86
N ILE A 12 -7.83 12.65 -7.12
CA ILE A 12 -7.58 12.12 -5.78
C ILE A 12 -7.77 10.59 -5.75
N GLU A 13 -7.72 9.97 -4.58
CA GLU A 13 -8.04 8.57 -4.41
C GLU A 13 -9.55 8.31 -4.56
N GLU A 14 -9.93 7.42 -5.47
CA GLU A 14 -11.31 7.01 -5.71
C GLU A 14 -11.37 5.54 -6.14
N PRO A 15 -12.54 4.86 -6.04
CA PRO A 15 -12.70 3.53 -6.63
C PRO A 15 -12.34 3.56 -8.12
N ASP A 16 -11.73 2.49 -8.60
CA ASP A 16 -11.24 2.32 -9.97
C ASP A 16 -10.06 3.23 -10.36
N CYS A 17 -9.52 4.02 -9.43
CA CYS A 17 -8.23 4.69 -9.61
C CYS A 17 -7.11 3.64 -9.74
N VAL A 18 -6.26 3.82 -10.75
CA VAL A 18 -5.11 2.96 -11.00
C VAL A 18 -3.84 3.79 -10.98
N PHE A 19 -2.81 3.31 -10.31
CA PHE A 19 -1.49 3.93 -10.36
C PHE A 19 -0.38 2.89 -10.46
N LEU A 20 0.72 3.29 -11.08
CA LEU A 20 1.88 2.44 -11.31
C LEU A 20 3.04 2.90 -10.43
N THR A 21 3.73 1.95 -9.81
CA THR A 21 4.97 2.21 -9.06
C THR A 21 6.06 1.23 -9.49
N GLY A 22 7.28 1.72 -9.70
CA GLY A 22 8.45 0.89 -9.95
C GLY A 22 9.25 1.40 -11.15
N ARG A 23 9.93 0.50 -11.86
CA ARG A 23 10.48 0.84 -13.18
C ARG A 23 10.08 -0.26 -14.15
N SER A 24 9.64 0.16 -15.34
CA SER A 24 9.34 -0.72 -16.46
C SER A 24 10.49 -1.70 -16.73
N PRO A 25 10.22 -2.97 -17.05
CA PRO A 25 8.92 -3.54 -17.44
C PRO A 25 8.04 -4.07 -16.29
N ASP A 26 8.57 -4.22 -15.08
CA ASP A 26 7.89 -4.91 -13.97
C ASP A 26 7.20 -3.93 -13.00
N ASN A 27 6.44 -2.97 -13.54
CA ASN A 27 5.69 -2.03 -12.72
C ASN A 27 4.67 -2.77 -11.85
N ALA A 28 4.61 -2.41 -10.57
CA ALA A 28 3.48 -2.80 -9.74
C ALA A 28 2.27 -1.94 -10.12
N ILE A 29 1.17 -2.62 -10.43
CA ILE A 29 -0.13 -2.02 -10.74
C ILE A 29 -0.92 -1.96 -9.43
N TRP A 30 -1.34 -0.77 -9.04
CA TRP A 30 -2.24 -0.56 -7.91
C TRP A 30 -3.61 -0.20 -8.42
N TYR A 31 -4.64 -0.80 -7.84
CA TYR A 31 -6.04 -0.57 -8.18
C TYR A 31 -6.82 -0.33 -6.89
N ILE A 32 -7.48 0.82 -6.75
CA ILE A 32 -8.35 1.09 -5.60
C ILE A 32 -9.68 0.39 -5.82
N THR A 33 -9.96 -0.64 -5.02
CA THR A 33 -11.19 -1.44 -5.14
C THR A 33 -12.31 -0.89 -4.28
N ARG A 34 -11.99 -0.27 -3.13
CA ARG A 34 -12.97 0.40 -2.26
C ARG A 34 -12.35 1.67 -1.69
N HIS A 35 -13.12 2.75 -1.68
CA HIS A 35 -12.79 3.96 -0.96
C HIS A 35 -14.05 4.44 -0.22
N GLU A 36 -14.00 4.39 1.10
CA GLU A 36 -15.14 4.69 1.97
C GLU A 36 -14.73 5.74 3.02
N PRO A 37 -14.74 7.03 2.66
CA PRO A 37 -14.34 8.12 3.57
C PRO A 37 -15.16 8.14 4.86
N GLU A 38 -16.47 7.84 4.77
CA GLU A 38 -17.39 7.86 5.91
C GLU A 38 -17.04 6.82 6.97
N SER A 39 -16.47 5.67 6.57
CA SER A 39 -16.00 4.61 7.47
C SER A 39 -14.49 4.63 7.69
N SER A 40 -13.78 5.61 7.11
CA SER A 40 -12.31 5.72 7.14
C SER A 40 -11.59 4.44 6.68
N PHE A 41 -12.10 3.87 5.60
CA PHE A 41 -11.63 2.60 5.03
C PHE A 41 -11.20 2.77 3.56
N VAL A 42 -10.08 2.14 3.20
CA VAL A 42 -9.66 1.97 1.82
C VAL A 42 -9.18 0.54 1.59
N GLU A 43 -9.51 0.01 0.42
CA GLU A 43 -9.01 -1.26 -0.09
C GLU A 43 -8.37 -1.05 -1.45
N MET A 44 -7.22 -1.69 -1.66
CA MET A 44 -6.53 -1.68 -2.93
C MET A 44 -5.96 -3.06 -3.25
N THR A 45 -5.88 -3.37 -4.53
CA THR A 45 -5.16 -4.54 -5.05
C THR A 45 -3.86 -4.07 -5.69
N LYS A 46 -2.73 -4.63 -5.22
CA LYS A 46 -1.42 -4.50 -5.85
C LYS A 46 -1.13 -5.76 -6.64
N ILE A 47 -0.91 -5.62 -7.94
CA ILE A 47 -0.46 -6.69 -8.82
C ILE A 47 0.98 -6.40 -9.21
N THR A 48 1.89 -7.30 -8.85
CA THR A 48 3.24 -7.34 -9.40
C THR A 48 3.27 -8.50 -10.39
N PRO A 49 3.27 -8.24 -11.71
CA PRO A 49 3.16 -9.28 -12.73
C PRO A 49 4.13 -10.43 -12.49
N ASN A 50 3.67 -11.67 -12.66
CA ASN A 50 4.43 -12.92 -12.43
C ASN A 50 4.88 -13.19 -10.98
N VAL A 51 4.72 -12.23 -10.05
CA VAL A 51 5.15 -12.36 -8.66
C VAL A 51 3.95 -12.55 -7.74
N THR A 52 3.18 -11.50 -7.45
CA THR A 52 2.07 -11.59 -6.49
C THR A 52 0.87 -10.73 -6.88
N ALA A 53 -0.33 -11.22 -6.57
CA ALA A 53 -1.50 -10.38 -6.35
C ALA A 53 -1.66 -10.18 -4.84
N CYS A 54 -1.83 -8.94 -4.41
CA CYS A 54 -1.89 -8.57 -3.01
C CYS A 54 -3.12 -7.69 -2.76
N ARG A 55 -3.98 -8.10 -1.84
CA ARG A 55 -4.99 -7.20 -1.28
C ARG A 55 -4.43 -6.47 -0.08
N LEU A 56 -4.55 -5.14 -0.09
CA LEU A 56 -4.22 -4.26 1.03
C LEU A 56 -5.50 -3.59 1.52
N THR A 57 -5.76 -3.69 2.82
CA THR A 57 -6.80 -2.90 3.50
C THR A 57 -6.16 -1.97 4.51
N ILE A 58 -6.64 -0.73 4.57
CA ILE A 58 -6.27 0.22 5.61
C ILE A 58 -7.58 0.71 6.24
N GLN A 59 -7.70 0.48 7.55
CA GLN A 59 -8.81 0.97 8.36
C GLN A 59 -8.24 1.93 9.40
N LEU A 60 -8.70 3.17 9.40
CA LEU A 60 -8.35 4.12 10.45
C LEU A 60 -9.36 4.04 11.59
N HIS A 61 -8.85 4.25 12.80
CA HIS A 61 -9.65 4.37 14.02
C HIS A 61 -9.26 5.67 14.75
N PRO A 62 -10.23 6.42 15.29
CA PRO A 62 -9.94 7.59 16.11
C PRO A 62 -9.07 7.23 17.32
N TRP A 63 -8.13 8.10 17.67
CA TRP A 63 -7.33 7.98 18.89
C TRP A 63 -7.27 9.32 19.64
N VAL A 64 -6.80 9.31 20.89
CA VAL A 64 -6.74 10.50 21.75
C VAL A 64 -6.02 11.67 21.07
N SER A 65 -5.00 11.37 20.27
CA SER A 65 -4.29 12.33 19.42
C SER A 65 -4.00 11.68 18.07
N GLY A 66 -4.75 12.06 17.04
CA GLY A 66 -4.63 11.50 15.69
C GLY A 66 -5.44 10.21 15.53
N SER A 67 -4.86 9.23 14.85
CA SER A 67 -5.53 7.98 14.49
C SER A 67 -4.58 6.80 14.63
N THR A 68 -5.14 5.62 14.89
CA THR A 68 -4.43 4.34 14.70
C THR A 68 -4.90 3.69 13.40
N ALA A 69 -4.02 2.98 12.71
CA ALA A 69 -4.35 2.27 11.49
C ALA A 69 -4.25 0.75 11.68
N THR A 70 -5.29 0.02 11.31
CA THR A 70 -5.23 -1.43 11.11
C THR A 70 -4.91 -1.67 9.64
N ILE A 71 -3.76 -2.29 9.38
CA ILE A 71 -3.27 -2.55 8.03
C ILE A 71 -3.17 -4.06 7.84
N THR A 72 -3.72 -4.56 6.75
CA THR A 72 -3.68 -5.98 6.42
C THR A 72 -3.20 -6.17 4.99
N TYR A 73 -2.18 -6.99 4.81
CA TYR A 73 -1.73 -7.49 3.52
C TYR A 73 -2.17 -8.96 3.38
N THR A 74 -2.85 -9.29 2.29
CA THR A 74 -3.16 -10.67 1.92
C THR A 74 -2.49 -10.96 0.59
N HIS A 75 -1.42 -11.75 0.61
CA HIS A 75 -0.65 -12.11 -0.58
C HIS A 75 -1.15 -13.42 -1.20
N MET A 76 -1.20 -13.43 -2.52
CA MET A 76 -1.41 -14.60 -3.36
C MET A 76 -0.23 -14.70 -4.34
N SER A 77 0.44 -15.85 -4.35
CA SER A 77 1.49 -16.15 -5.31
C SER A 77 0.91 -16.33 -6.71
N LEU A 78 1.62 -15.82 -7.72
CA LEU A 78 1.29 -16.01 -9.13
C LEU A 78 2.25 -16.99 -9.84
N GLY A 79 3.19 -17.59 -9.12
CA GLY A 79 4.19 -18.50 -9.65
C GLY A 79 5.41 -18.65 -8.72
N PRO A 80 6.48 -19.35 -9.16
CA PRO A 80 7.63 -19.64 -8.31
C PRO A 80 8.31 -18.41 -7.70
N GLU A 81 8.33 -17.28 -8.41
CA GLU A 81 8.85 -16.01 -7.88
C GLU A 81 7.95 -15.44 -6.77
N GLY A 82 6.64 -15.63 -6.90
CA GLY A 82 5.66 -15.31 -5.87
C GLY A 82 5.80 -16.16 -4.62
N ASP A 83 6.03 -17.47 -4.79
CA ASP A 83 6.24 -18.39 -3.68
C ASP A 83 7.45 -17.97 -2.85
N ALA A 84 8.57 -17.69 -3.52
CA ALA A 84 9.78 -17.18 -2.86
C ALA A 84 9.56 -15.83 -2.17
N SER A 85 8.76 -14.94 -2.77
CA SER A 85 8.39 -13.64 -2.17
C SER A 85 7.55 -13.81 -0.91
N ILE A 86 6.57 -14.71 -0.92
CA ILE A 86 5.72 -15.01 0.25
C ILE A 86 6.53 -15.68 1.35
N ASP A 87 7.40 -16.64 1.02
CA ASP A 87 8.27 -17.32 2.01
C ASP A 87 9.21 -16.33 2.72
N ALA A 88 9.69 -15.31 2.00
CA ALA A 88 10.51 -14.24 2.58
C ALA A 88 9.69 -13.25 3.43
N PHE A 89 8.36 -13.17 3.25
CA PHE A 89 7.47 -12.26 3.96
C PHE A 89 7.10 -12.80 5.35
N THR A 90 8.11 -12.95 6.20
CA THR A 90 7.97 -13.43 7.58
C THR A 90 7.27 -12.40 8.48
N GLU A 91 6.79 -12.85 9.65
CA GLU A 91 6.21 -11.96 10.68
C GLU A 91 7.20 -10.87 11.13
N ASP A 92 8.47 -11.23 11.37
CA ASP A 92 9.51 -10.28 11.74
C ASP A 92 9.75 -9.24 10.64
N TYR A 93 9.78 -9.67 9.38
CA TYR A 93 9.87 -8.76 8.24
C TYR A 93 8.66 -7.82 8.22
N TYR A 94 7.44 -8.34 8.39
CA TYR A 94 6.22 -7.56 8.41
C TYR A 94 6.21 -6.50 9.53
N ILE A 95 6.60 -6.86 10.75
CA ILE A 95 6.65 -5.92 11.88
C ILE A 95 7.64 -4.79 11.60
N ARG A 96 8.83 -5.10 11.06
CA ARG A 96 9.81 -4.07 10.70
C ARG A 96 9.29 -3.18 9.58
N PHE A 97 8.71 -3.77 8.54
CA PHE A 97 8.09 -3.06 7.44
C PHE A 97 6.98 -2.11 7.90
N MET A 98 6.11 -2.53 8.82
CA MET A 98 5.04 -1.69 9.38
C MET A 98 5.58 -0.53 10.22
N ARG A 99 6.66 -0.74 10.99
CA ARG A 99 7.32 0.35 11.74
C ARG A 99 7.95 1.39 10.81
N ASP A 100 8.61 0.94 9.75
CA ASP A 100 9.19 1.85 8.76
C ASP A 100 8.11 2.62 8.00
N TRP A 101 6.98 1.96 7.69
CA TRP A 101 5.82 2.58 7.07
C TRP A 101 5.20 3.66 7.97
N GLU A 102 4.97 3.34 9.25
CA GLU A 102 4.46 4.28 10.25
C GLU A 102 5.39 5.50 10.40
N ALA A 103 6.70 5.29 10.53
CA ALA A 103 7.67 6.37 10.69
C ALA A 103 7.68 7.33 9.49
N GLN A 104 7.64 6.78 8.27
CA GLN A 104 7.63 7.60 7.05
C GLN A 104 6.35 8.43 6.92
N ILE A 105 5.18 7.85 7.20
CA ILE A 105 3.91 8.56 7.10
C ILE A 105 3.79 9.63 8.18
N ASN A 106 4.11 9.29 9.43
CA ASN A 106 4.08 10.27 10.52
C ASN A 106 5.04 11.43 10.26
N HIS A 107 6.23 11.16 9.71
CA HIS A 107 7.17 12.21 9.33
C HIS A 107 6.60 13.09 8.21
N TYR A 108 6.06 12.51 7.14
CA TYR A 108 5.47 13.27 6.04
C TYR A 108 4.29 14.14 6.49
N LEU A 109 3.38 13.58 7.30
CA LEU A 109 2.23 14.33 7.84
C LEU A 109 2.66 15.49 8.75
N SER A 110 3.77 15.35 9.47
CA SER A 110 4.24 16.39 10.41
C SER A 110 5.12 17.45 9.74
N HIS A 111 5.87 17.11 8.69
CA HIS A 111 6.92 17.97 8.13
C HIS A 111 6.69 18.34 6.66
N GLY A 112 5.77 17.67 5.95
CA GLY A 112 5.51 17.89 4.52
C GLY A 112 6.60 17.35 3.58
N SER A 113 7.56 16.58 4.10
CA SER A 113 8.65 15.97 3.32
C SER A 113 8.77 14.47 3.58
N ILE A 114 9.30 13.74 2.60
CA ILE A 114 9.57 12.30 2.76
C ILE A 114 10.76 12.13 3.72
N LEU A 115 10.66 11.17 4.63
CA LEU A 115 11.80 10.77 5.45
C LEU A 115 12.82 10.03 4.57
N HIS A 116 14.00 10.62 4.39
CA HIS A 116 15.14 9.94 3.78
C HIS A 116 15.86 9.12 4.86
N GLN A 117 15.88 7.80 4.69
CA GLN A 117 16.72 6.88 5.47
C GLN A 117 18.06 6.66 4.78
#